data_AF-A0A353E762-F1
#
_entry.id   AF-A0A353E762-F1
#
_cell.length_a   1.000
_cell.length_b   1.000
_cell.length_c   1.000
_cell.angle_alpha   90.00
_cell.angle_beta   90.00
_cell.angle_gamma   90.00
#
_symmetry.space_group_name_H-M   'P 1'
#
loop_
_entity.id
_entity.type
_entity.pdbx_description
1 polymer ?
#
loop_
_entity_poly.entity_id
_entity_poly.type
_entity_poly.pdbx_seq_one_letter_code
_entity_poly.pdbx_strand_id
1 'polypeptide(L)'
;MASIISIIPIVLLFVLMLGFKMAGHKSALLTLVVTVLLALFVASPLGMIAPAHAEDSIIALTGWALVEGLLKAVFPILIIILMAIYSYNILVESKQIEVIKKQFTSITDDKGLLVLMLVWGFGGLLEGMAGFGTAVAIPAAILIGLGFKPMFSALVSLIGNTVATGFGAVGVPVTTLCNEVAEGGSASVAQICETSAFAIIQLAPLFIILPFIILTLTDKHNLVKNLIIALWVGVISVVVQFVCGYYLGSETPA
;
A
#
# COMPACT_ATOMS: atom_id res chain seq x y z
N MET A 1 -0.19 7.34 27.34
CA MET A 1 0.87 6.37 27.70
C MET A 1 0.78 5.12 26.84
N ALA A 2 -0.39 4.47 26.75
CA ALA A 2 -0.63 3.30 25.89
C ALA A 2 -0.20 3.52 24.42
N SER A 3 -0.59 4.62 23.78
CA SER A 3 -0.24 4.90 22.37
C SER A 3 1.27 5.00 22.10
N ILE A 4 2.05 5.47 23.09
CA ILE A 4 3.52 5.57 22.98
C ILE A 4 4.14 4.17 23.03
N ILE A 5 3.56 3.25 23.79
CA ILE A 5 4.05 1.87 23.91
C ILE A 5 3.67 1.08 22.65
N SER A 6 2.44 1.27 22.16
CA SER A 6 1.95 0.60 20.93
C SER A 6 2.73 0.96 19.67
N ILE A 7 3.40 2.12 19.63
CA ILE A 7 4.20 2.52 18.46
C ILE A 7 5.60 1.89 18.45
N ILE A 8 6.07 1.34 19.58
CA ILE A 8 7.44 0.80 19.72
C ILE A 8 7.75 -0.27 18.66
N PRO A 9 6.90 -1.29 18.43
CA PRO A 9 7.17 -2.29 17.38
C PRO A 9 7.33 -1.68 16.00
N ILE A 10 6.51 -0.69 15.66
CA ILE A 10 6.52 -0.02 14.36
C ILE A 10 7.84 0.74 14.19
N VAL A 11 8.20 1.58 15.17
CA VAL A 11 9.45 2.34 15.15
C VAL A 11 10.65 1.42 15.13
N LEU A 12 10.65 0.33 15.91
CA LEU A 12 11.71 -0.66 15.93
C LEU A 12 11.91 -1.28 14.54
N LEU A 13 10.84 -1.71 13.87
CA LEU A 13 10.91 -2.26 12.52
C LEU A 13 11.57 -1.28 11.55
N PHE A 14 11.13 -0.01 11.57
CA PHE A 14 11.71 1.04 10.74
C PHE A 14 13.18 1.31 11.05
N VAL A 15 13.56 1.37 12.32
CA VAL A 15 14.97 1.59 12.73
C VAL A 15 15.86 0.43 12.28
N LEU A 16 15.39 -0.81 12.41
CA LEU A 16 16.13 -2.00 11.97
C LEU A 16 16.30 -2.03 10.44
N MET A 17 15.27 -1.67 9.69
CA MET A 17 15.30 -1.71 8.22
C MET A 17 15.98 -0.49 7.58
N LEU A 18 15.68 0.73 8.03
CA LEU A 18 16.22 1.96 7.45
C LEU A 18 17.55 2.37 8.08
N GLY A 19 17.66 2.25 9.41
CA GLY A 19 18.87 2.63 10.15
C GLY A 19 19.95 1.57 10.05
N PHE A 20 19.67 0.35 10.52
CA PHE A 20 20.62 -0.75 10.52
C PHE A 20 20.71 -1.52 9.20
N LYS A 21 19.83 -1.23 8.23
CA LYS A 21 19.79 -1.90 6.91
C LYS A 21 19.71 -3.43 7.02
N MET A 22 19.06 -3.93 8.07
CA MET A 22 18.94 -5.36 8.31
C MET A 22 17.87 -5.98 7.40
N ALA A 23 18.11 -7.22 6.95
CA ALA A 23 17.18 -7.92 6.09
C ALA A 23 15.79 -8.05 6.73
N GLY A 24 14.74 -7.80 5.93
CA GLY A 24 13.36 -7.69 6.43
C GLY A 24 12.89 -8.88 7.27
N HIS A 25 13.25 -10.12 6.91
CA HIS A 25 12.88 -11.32 7.68
C HIS A 25 13.48 -11.33 9.10
N LYS A 26 14.71 -10.81 9.27
CA LYS A 26 15.34 -10.70 10.60
C LYS A 26 14.70 -9.56 11.40
N SER A 27 14.45 -8.43 10.74
CA SER A 27 13.81 -7.26 11.37
C SER A 27 12.42 -7.59 11.87
N ALA A 28 11.63 -8.32 11.06
CA ALA A 28 10.31 -8.81 11.43
C ALA A 28 10.37 -9.77 12.62
N LEU A 29 11.28 -10.74 12.63
CA LEU A 29 11.42 -11.68 13.74
C LEU A 29 11.81 -10.98 15.06
N LEU A 30 12.78 -10.06 15.01
CA LEU A 30 13.20 -9.32 16.20
C LEU A 30 12.06 -8.43 16.73
N THR A 31 11.34 -7.77 15.82
CA THR A 31 10.18 -6.94 16.16
C THR A 31 9.06 -7.79 16.77
N LEU A 32 8.83 -9.00 16.25
CA LEU A 32 7.85 -9.94 16.80
C LEU A 32 8.20 -10.31 18.24
N VAL A 33 9.45 -10.68 18.50
CA VAL A 33 9.92 -11.02 19.86
C VAL A 33 9.70 -9.85 20.81
N VAL A 34 10.08 -8.63 20.43
CA VAL A 34 9.86 -7.43 21.25
C VAL A 34 8.37 -7.17 21.48
N THR A 35 7.53 -7.35 20.46
CA THR A 35 6.08 -7.16 20.56
C THR A 35 5.45 -8.16 21.53
N VAL A 36 5.87 -9.42 21.48
CA VAL A 36 5.42 -10.47 22.43
C VAL A 36 5.84 -10.11 23.85
N LEU A 37 7.08 -9.65 24.06
CA LEU A 37 7.53 -9.20 25.38
C LEU A 37 6.71 -8.01 25.91
N LEU A 38 6.40 -7.04 25.05
CA LEU A 38 5.53 -5.92 25.41
C LEU A 38 4.10 -6.39 25.76
N ALA A 39 3.54 -7.31 24.98
CA ALA A 39 2.22 -7.87 25.24
C ALA A 39 2.16 -8.60 26.59
N LEU A 40 3.17 -9.43 26.90
CA LEU A 40 3.19 -10.23 28.14
C LEU A 40 3.48 -9.40 29.39
N PHE A 41 4.42 -8.45 29.33
CA PHE A 41 4.95 -7.78 30.53
C PHE A 41 4.47 -6.35 30.71
N VAL A 42 3.99 -5.69 29.65
CA VAL A 42 3.68 -4.25 29.66
C VAL A 42 2.19 -3.99 29.46
N ALA A 43 1.50 -4.75 28.61
CA ALA A 43 0.09 -4.49 28.29
C ALA A 43 -0.85 -4.66 29.51
N SER A 44 -0.64 -5.68 30.35
CA SER A 44 -1.51 -5.92 31.52
C SER A 44 -1.35 -4.86 32.63
N PRO A 45 -0.14 -4.53 33.11
CA PRO A 45 0.02 -3.51 34.15
C PRO A 45 -0.47 -2.11 33.75
N LEU A 46 -0.52 -1.82 32.44
CA LEU A 46 -0.96 -0.54 31.90
C LEU A 46 -2.45 -0.50 31.52
N GLY A 47 -3.22 -1.56 31.79
CA GLY A 47 -4.64 -1.62 31.47
C GLY A 47 -4.93 -1.52 29.97
N MET A 48 -4.02 -2.01 29.13
CA MET A 48 -4.16 -1.98 27.66
C MET A 48 -5.00 -3.14 27.12
N ILE A 49 -5.51 -4.01 27.99
CA ILE A 49 -6.36 -5.14 27.63
C ILE A 49 -7.80 -4.64 27.55
N ALA A 50 -8.49 -4.98 26.46
CA ALA A 50 -9.90 -4.64 26.30
C ALA A 50 -10.73 -5.18 27.48
N PRO A 51 -11.71 -4.43 28.01
CA PRO A 51 -12.49 -4.85 29.18
C PRO A 51 -13.16 -6.22 28.99
N ALA A 52 -13.56 -6.55 27.76
CA ALA A 52 -14.16 -7.84 27.40
C ALA A 52 -13.23 -9.05 27.59
N HIS A 53 -11.92 -8.81 27.63
CA HIS A 53 -10.87 -9.84 27.76
C HIS A 53 -10.07 -9.67 29.06
N ALA A 54 -10.55 -8.88 30.01
CA ALA A 54 -9.84 -8.60 31.25
C ALA A 54 -9.64 -9.85 32.14
N GLU A 55 -10.52 -10.85 32.00
CA GLU A 55 -10.45 -12.13 32.72
C GLU A 55 -9.66 -13.21 31.96
N ASP A 56 -9.35 -12.96 30.69
CA ASP A 56 -8.65 -13.93 29.85
C ASP A 56 -7.15 -13.98 30.17
N SER A 57 -6.56 -15.16 29.99
CA SER A 57 -5.11 -15.33 30.14
C SER A 57 -4.36 -14.52 29.09
N ILE A 58 -3.47 -13.62 29.53
CA ILE A 58 -2.62 -12.78 28.67
C ILE A 58 -1.78 -13.65 27.72
N ILE A 59 -1.34 -14.83 28.18
CA ILE A 59 -0.57 -15.77 27.37
C ILE A 59 -1.45 -16.34 26.26
N ALA A 60 -2.71 -16.67 26.57
CA ALA A 60 -3.66 -17.18 25.57
C ALA A 60 -4.02 -16.09 24.54
N LEU A 61 -4.28 -14.86 24.98
CA LEU A 61 -4.52 -13.71 24.10
C LEU A 61 -3.34 -13.43 23.17
N THR A 62 -2.13 -13.39 23.73
CA THR A 62 -0.91 -13.18 22.93
C THR A 62 -0.68 -14.33 21.95
N GLY A 63 -0.90 -15.57 22.39
CA GLY A 63 -0.83 -16.75 21.54
C GLY A 63 -1.84 -16.72 20.40
N TRP A 64 -3.07 -16.27 20.67
CA TRP A 64 -4.10 -16.14 19.65
C TRP A 64 -3.79 -15.06 18.63
N ALA A 65 -3.27 -13.89 19.07
CA ALA A 65 -2.82 -12.84 18.17
C ALA A 65 -1.68 -13.31 17.23
N LEU A 66 -0.77 -14.16 17.72
CA LEU A 66 0.26 -14.78 16.88
C LEU A 66 -0.34 -15.72 15.83
N VAL A 67 -1.28 -16.56 16.23
CA VAL A 67 -1.96 -17.48 15.31
C VAL A 67 -2.76 -16.70 14.28
N GLU A 68 -3.54 -15.72 14.69
CA GLU A 68 -4.31 -14.86 13.81
C GLU A 68 -3.41 -14.13 12.81
N GLY A 69 -2.31 -13.54 13.26
CA GLY A 69 -1.32 -12.89 12.39
C GLY A 69 -0.72 -13.87 11.38
N LEU A 70 -0.40 -15.09 11.80
CA LEU A 70 0.09 -16.14 10.89
C LEU A 70 -0.99 -16.57 9.88
N LEU A 71 -2.25 -16.71 10.30
CA LEU A 71 -3.36 -17.03 9.42
C LEU A 71 -3.61 -15.91 8.40
N LYS A 72 -3.58 -14.63 8.82
CA LYS A 72 -3.65 -13.47 7.92
C LYS A 72 -2.48 -13.44 6.94
N ALA A 73 -1.27 -13.83 7.35
CA ALA A 73 -0.15 -13.95 6.43
C ALA A 73 -0.34 -15.09 5.42
N VAL A 74 -0.72 -16.28 5.87
CA VAL A 74 -0.76 -17.49 5.04
C VAL A 74 -1.96 -17.52 4.10
N PHE A 75 -3.14 -17.11 4.56
CA PHE A 75 -4.36 -17.23 3.78
C PHE A 75 -4.54 -16.04 2.84
N PRO A 76 -4.93 -14.83 3.28
CA PRO A 76 -5.20 -13.76 2.32
C PRO A 76 -3.92 -13.28 1.62
N ILE A 77 -2.83 -13.02 2.35
CA ILE A 77 -1.64 -12.38 1.75
C ILE A 77 -0.93 -13.30 0.75
N LEU A 78 -0.55 -14.52 1.15
CA LEU A 78 0.16 -15.42 0.23
C LEU A 78 -0.71 -15.88 -0.95
N ILE A 79 -2.01 -16.12 -0.74
CA ILE A 79 -2.90 -16.52 -1.85
C ILE A 79 -3.01 -15.38 -2.87
N ILE A 80 -3.16 -14.14 -2.42
CA ILE A 80 -3.21 -12.98 -3.33
C ILE A 80 -1.92 -12.86 -4.13
N ILE A 81 -0.75 -12.96 -3.47
CA ILE A 81 0.55 -12.91 -4.15
C ILE A 81 0.70 -14.05 -5.17
N LEU A 82 0.34 -15.29 -4.79
CA LEU A 82 0.40 -16.45 -5.68
C LEU A 82 -0.50 -16.27 -6.91
N MET A 83 -1.74 -15.83 -6.71
CA MET A 83 -2.69 -15.59 -7.80
C MET A 83 -2.25 -14.45 -8.71
N ALA A 84 -1.64 -13.41 -8.15
CA ALA A 84 -1.12 -12.30 -8.94
C ALA A 84 0.11 -12.70 -9.78
N ILE A 85 1.04 -13.46 -9.21
CA ILE A 85 2.19 -14.02 -9.96
C ILE A 85 1.70 -15.00 -11.05
N TYR A 86 0.72 -15.83 -10.73
CA TYR A 86 0.10 -16.73 -11.70
C TYR A 86 -0.53 -15.97 -12.87
N SER A 87 -1.34 -14.94 -12.58
CA SER A 87 -1.93 -14.07 -13.59
C SER A 87 -0.87 -13.36 -14.44
N TYR A 88 0.18 -12.83 -13.80
CA TYR A 88 1.31 -12.22 -14.50
C TYR A 88 1.98 -13.20 -15.47
N ASN A 89 2.28 -14.43 -15.02
CA ASN A 89 2.91 -15.44 -15.87
C ASN A 89 2.01 -15.82 -17.06
N ILE A 90 0.69 -15.89 -16.86
CA ILE A 90 -0.26 -16.07 -17.96
C ILE A 90 -0.17 -14.92 -18.96
N LEU A 91 -0.14 -13.67 -18.50
CA LEU A 91 -0.04 -12.49 -19.37
C LEU A 91 1.27 -12.44 -20.16
N VAL A 92 2.38 -12.87 -19.54
CA VAL A 92 3.68 -13.02 -20.20
C VAL A 92 3.60 -14.09 -21.29
N GLU A 93 3.16 -15.30 -20.94
CA GLU A 93 3.13 -16.45 -21.86
C GLU A 93 2.15 -16.23 -23.03
N SER A 94 1.00 -15.63 -22.75
CA SER A 94 -0.01 -15.26 -23.75
C SER A 94 0.35 -14.02 -24.58
N LYS A 95 1.51 -13.39 -24.32
CA LYS A 95 2.01 -12.16 -24.96
C LYS A 95 1.07 -10.96 -24.85
N GLN A 96 0.12 -10.98 -23.92
CA GLN A 96 -0.81 -9.88 -23.70
C GLN A 96 -0.10 -8.64 -23.13
N ILE A 97 1.04 -8.81 -22.46
CA ILE A 97 1.90 -7.68 -22.05
C ILE A 97 2.34 -6.84 -23.27
N GLU A 98 2.59 -7.46 -24.43
CA GLU A 98 2.97 -6.72 -25.65
C GLU A 98 1.80 -5.90 -26.20
N VAL A 99 0.58 -6.42 -26.08
CA VAL A 99 -0.65 -5.72 -26.46
C VAL A 99 -0.85 -4.50 -25.57
N ILE A 100 -0.71 -4.66 -24.25
CA ILE A 100 -0.79 -3.56 -23.27
C ILE A 100 0.26 -2.50 -23.63
N LYS A 101 1.51 -2.90 -23.84
CA LYS A 101 2.60 -2.00 -24.25
C LYS A 101 2.22 -1.19 -25.49
N LYS A 102 1.68 -1.85 -26.53
CA LYS A 102 1.30 -1.21 -27.79
C LYS A 102 0.17 -0.19 -27.62
N GLN A 103 -0.84 -0.51 -26.79
CA GLN A 103 -1.95 0.38 -26.48
C GLN A 103 -1.45 1.67 -25.80
N PHE A 104 -0.59 1.55 -24.78
CA PHE A 104 -0.05 2.74 -24.10
C PHE A 104 0.79 3.61 -25.03
N THR A 105 1.61 3.01 -25.90
CA THR A 105 2.41 3.78 -26.88
C THR A 105 1.57 4.44 -27.98
N SER A 106 0.34 3.96 -28.23
CA SER A 106 -0.55 4.60 -29.22
C SER A 106 -1.32 5.82 -28.70
N ILE A 107 -1.35 6.04 -27.38
CA ILE A 107 -2.12 7.12 -26.77
C ILE A 107 -1.34 8.44 -26.80
N THR A 108 -0.03 8.40 -26.53
CA THR A 108 0.79 9.60 -26.41
C THR A 108 2.25 9.35 -26.81
N ASP A 109 2.83 10.32 -27.51
CA ASP A 109 4.26 10.38 -27.79
C ASP A 109 5.06 11.05 -26.65
N ASP A 110 4.37 11.72 -25.72
CA ASP A 110 5.00 12.36 -24.56
C ASP A 110 5.44 11.30 -23.54
N LYS A 111 6.76 11.17 -23.35
CA LYS A 111 7.36 10.20 -22.44
C LYS A 111 6.94 10.40 -20.98
N GLY A 112 6.74 11.65 -20.54
CA GLY A 112 6.31 11.97 -19.18
C GLY A 112 4.89 11.48 -18.92
N LEU A 113 3.97 11.79 -19.84
CA LEU A 113 2.60 11.31 -19.78
C LEU A 113 2.52 9.78 -19.90
N LEU A 114 3.33 9.17 -20.76
CA LEU A 114 3.41 7.72 -20.89
C LEU A 114 3.84 7.04 -19.57
N VAL A 115 4.91 7.54 -18.95
CA VAL A 115 5.39 7.02 -17.66
C VAL A 115 4.32 7.23 -16.59
N LEU A 116 3.74 8.43 -16.51
CA LEU A 116 2.71 8.73 -15.51
C LEU A 116 1.49 7.82 -15.66
N MET A 117 0.97 7.65 -16.88
CA MET A 117 -0.16 6.75 -17.15
C MET A 117 0.14 5.30 -16.75
N LEU A 118 1.36 4.83 -17.00
CA LEU A 118 1.77 3.46 -16.65
C LEU A 118 1.93 3.25 -15.14
N VAL A 119 2.60 4.16 -14.43
CA VAL A 119 2.91 3.94 -13.01
C VAL A 119 1.82 4.45 -12.07
N TRP A 120 1.12 5.51 -12.44
CA TRP A 120 0.06 6.11 -11.63
C TRP A 120 -1.29 5.49 -11.95
N GLY A 121 -1.69 5.50 -13.23
CA GLY A 121 -2.98 4.97 -13.65
C GLY A 121 -3.02 3.45 -13.65
N PHE A 122 -2.20 2.82 -14.49
CA PHE A 122 -2.18 1.37 -14.61
C PHE A 122 -1.58 0.68 -13.37
N GLY A 123 -0.52 1.26 -12.80
CA GLY A 123 0.03 0.80 -11.52
C GLY A 123 -0.98 0.86 -10.38
N GLY A 124 -1.67 1.99 -10.20
CA GLY A 124 -2.73 2.14 -9.20
C GLY A 124 -3.84 1.09 -9.35
N LEU A 125 -4.34 0.90 -10.58
CA LEU A 125 -5.32 -0.14 -10.90
C LEU A 125 -4.84 -1.55 -10.51
N LEU A 126 -3.59 -1.89 -10.82
CA LEU A 126 -3.01 -3.17 -10.45
C LEU A 126 -2.87 -3.33 -8.93
N GLU A 127 -2.54 -2.26 -8.21
CA GLU A 127 -2.46 -2.29 -6.75
C GLU A 127 -3.85 -2.52 -6.14
N GLY A 128 -4.87 -1.87 -6.69
CA GLY A 128 -6.27 -2.09 -6.30
C GLY A 128 -6.73 -3.52 -6.47
N MET A 129 -6.47 -4.12 -7.64
CA MET A 129 -6.93 -5.48 -7.95
C MET A 129 -6.10 -6.59 -7.30
N ALA A 130 -4.78 -6.44 -7.30
CA ALA A 130 -3.85 -7.51 -6.91
C ALA A 130 -3.04 -7.16 -5.66
N GLY A 131 -2.58 -5.92 -5.51
CA GLY A 131 -1.78 -5.49 -4.36
C GLY A 131 -0.39 -6.16 -4.26
N PHE A 132 0.24 -6.00 -3.09
CA PHE A 132 1.46 -6.71 -2.66
C PHE A 132 2.65 -6.63 -3.64
N GLY A 133 2.82 -5.49 -4.30
CA GLY A 133 4.01 -5.18 -5.11
C GLY A 133 3.91 -5.58 -6.59
N THR A 134 2.79 -6.18 -7.01
CA THR A 134 2.51 -6.48 -8.43
C THR A 134 2.39 -5.20 -9.26
N ALA A 135 1.77 -4.17 -8.67
CA ALA A 135 1.69 -2.81 -9.20
C ALA A 135 3.04 -2.13 -9.44
N VAL A 136 4.10 -2.60 -8.78
CA VAL A 136 5.46 -2.10 -9.01
C VAL A 136 6.15 -2.91 -10.09
N ALA A 137 6.05 -4.25 -10.02
CA ALA A 137 6.78 -5.15 -10.90
C ALA A 137 6.33 -5.04 -12.37
N ILE A 138 5.02 -5.01 -12.63
CA ILE A 138 4.48 -5.04 -14.00
C ILE A 138 4.76 -3.71 -14.74
N PRO A 139 4.41 -2.52 -14.20
CA PRO A 139 4.74 -1.26 -14.87
C PRO A 139 6.25 -1.07 -15.07
N ALA A 140 7.08 -1.48 -14.09
CA ALA A 140 8.54 -1.41 -14.23
C ALA A 140 9.04 -2.27 -15.39
N ALA A 141 8.54 -3.50 -15.53
CA ALA A 141 8.87 -4.39 -16.65
C ALA A 141 8.44 -3.81 -18.01
N ILE A 142 7.24 -3.24 -18.09
CA ILE A 142 6.74 -2.60 -19.31
C ILE A 142 7.62 -1.40 -19.70
N LEU A 143 7.97 -0.54 -18.74
CA LEU A 143 8.87 0.60 -18.98
C LEU A 143 10.27 0.16 -19.45
N ILE A 144 10.83 -0.90 -18.86
CA ILE A 144 12.09 -1.49 -19.33
C ILE A 144 11.94 -1.98 -20.77
N GLY A 145 10.84 -2.68 -21.08
CA GLY A 145 10.53 -3.14 -22.43
C GLY A 145 10.35 -2.01 -23.44
N LEU A 146 9.97 -0.81 -22.99
CA LEU A 146 9.86 0.41 -23.80
C LEU A 146 11.20 1.16 -23.98
N GLY A 147 12.28 0.67 -23.38
CA GLY A 147 13.62 1.24 -23.51
C GLY A 147 14.01 2.22 -22.41
N PHE A 148 13.23 2.34 -21.33
CA PHE A 148 13.63 3.10 -20.15
C PHE A 148 14.68 2.33 -19.33
N LYS A 149 15.54 3.05 -18.61
CA LYS A 149 16.60 2.45 -17.78
C LYS A 149 15.98 1.64 -16.63
N PRO A 150 16.46 0.42 -16.32
CA PRO A 150 15.89 -0.42 -15.25
C PRO A 150 15.76 0.27 -13.89
N MET A 151 16.79 0.98 -13.46
CA MET A 151 16.77 1.72 -12.19
C MET A 151 15.75 2.85 -12.18
N PHE A 152 15.57 3.53 -13.32
CA PHE A 152 14.55 4.57 -13.46
C PHE A 152 13.16 3.94 -13.35
N SER A 153 12.90 2.90 -14.13
CA SER A 153 11.60 2.20 -14.17
C SER A 153 11.18 1.67 -12.80
N ALA A 154 12.12 1.05 -12.06
CA ALA A 154 11.87 0.58 -10.70
C ALA A 154 11.56 1.75 -9.74
N LEU A 155 12.34 2.84 -9.80
CA LEU A 155 12.16 4.00 -8.94
C LEU A 155 10.80 4.68 -9.18
N VAL A 156 10.43 4.98 -10.43
CA VAL A 156 9.17 5.67 -10.71
C VAL A 156 7.95 4.80 -10.42
N SER A 157 8.07 3.48 -10.57
CA SER A 157 7.00 2.53 -10.21
C SER A 157 6.83 2.43 -8.69
N LEU A 158 7.94 2.42 -7.92
CA LEU A 158 7.89 2.48 -6.46
C LEU A 158 7.27 3.80 -5.95
N ILE A 159 7.66 4.92 -6.55
CA ILE A 159 7.09 6.24 -6.21
C ILE A 159 5.58 6.24 -6.52
N GLY A 160 5.18 5.78 -7.72
CA GLY A 160 3.78 5.74 -8.13
C GLY A 160 2.89 4.90 -7.22
N ASN A 161 3.40 3.79 -6.68
CA ASN A 161 2.63 2.89 -5.82
C ASN A 161 2.33 3.44 -4.41
N THR A 162 3.00 4.53 -3.99
CA THR A 162 3.00 4.98 -2.59
C THR A 162 1.61 5.31 -2.05
N VAL A 163 0.75 5.97 -2.83
CA VAL A 163 -0.60 6.38 -2.38
C VAL A 163 -1.64 5.27 -2.57
N ALA A 164 -1.53 4.46 -3.62
CA ALA A 164 -2.48 3.40 -3.94
C ALA A 164 -2.44 2.23 -2.93
N THR A 165 -1.27 2.00 -2.30
CA THR A 165 -1.04 0.88 -1.37
C THR A 165 -2.06 0.85 -0.22
N GLY A 166 -2.54 2.01 0.26
CA GLY A 166 -3.54 2.05 1.34
C GLY A 166 -4.87 1.41 0.96
N PHE A 167 -5.22 1.44 -0.33
CA PHE A 167 -6.46 0.89 -0.88
C PHE A 167 -6.23 -0.39 -1.69
N GLY A 168 -5.00 -0.91 -1.66
CA GLY A 168 -4.61 -2.10 -2.41
C GLY A 168 -5.33 -3.36 -1.96
N ALA A 169 -5.35 -4.36 -2.84
CA ALA A 169 -6.06 -5.62 -2.64
C ALA A 169 -7.51 -5.41 -2.20
N VAL A 170 -8.23 -4.53 -2.91
CA VAL A 170 -9.65 -4.24 -2.65
C VAL A 170 -9.85 -3.69 -1.22
N GLY A 171 -9.03 -2.70 -0.82
CA GLY A 171 -9.20 -1.99 0.45
C GLY A 171 -8.76 -2.72 1.71
N VAL A 172 -8.13 -3.90 1.59
CA VAL A 172 -7.73 -4.74 2.73
C VAL A 172 -6.98 -3.98 3.82
N PRO A 173 -6.01 -3.08 3.53
CA PRO A 173 -5.29 -2.36 4.57
C PRO A 173 -6.18 -1.44 5.41
N VAL A 174 -7.08 -0.66 4.77
CA VAL A 174 -8.01 0.22 5.48
C VAL A 174 -9.06 -0.60 6.24
N THR A 175 -9.65 -1.63 5.62
CA THR A 175 -10.63 -2.50 6.28
C THR A 175 -10.03 -3.21 7.49
N THR A 176 -8.81 -3.75 7.34
CA THR A 176 -8.09 -4.40 8.45
C THR A 176 -7.84 -3.40 9.56
N LEU A 177 -7.28 -2.22 9.25
CA LEU A 177 -7.07 -1.16 10.26
C LEU A 177 -8.36 -0.86 11.02
N CYS A 178 -9.46 -0.60 10.32
CA CYS A 178 -10.74 -0.26 10.94
C CYS A 178 -11.24 -1.37 11.87
N ASN A 179 -11.13 -2.64 11.46
CA ASN A 179 -11.56 -3.77 12.29
C ASN A 179 -10.71 -3.92 13.56
N GLU A 180 -9.39 -3.70 13.48
CA GLU A 180 -8.49 -3.81 14.64
C GLU A 180 -8.70 -2.69 15.70
N VAL A 181 -9.15 -1.51 15.29
CA VAL A 181 -9.45 -0.40 16.22
C VAL A 181 -10.92 -0.31 16.64
N ALA A 182 -11.83 -1.06 16.01
CA ALA A 182 -13.23 -1.08 16.39
C ALA A 182 -13.44 -1.81 17.74
N GLU A 183 -14.22 -1.21 18.65
CA GLU A 183 -14.48 -1.77 19.99
C GLU A 183 -15.06 -3.20 19.96
N GLY A 184 -15.80 -3.54 18.90
CA GLY A 184 -16.39 -4.87 18.69
C GLY A 184 -15.57 -5.80 17.78
N GLY A 185 -14.33 -5.44 17.40
CA GLY A 185 -13.49 -6.21 16.48
C GLY A 185 -14.00 -6.25 15.02
N SER A 186 -15.07 -5.52 14.73
CA SER A 186 -15.63 -5.35 13.40
C SER A 186 -16.11 -3.92 13.23
N ALA A 187 -15.57 -3.24 12.23
CA ALA A 187 -15.97 -1.89 11.90
C ALA A 187 -17.29 -1.91 11.12
N SER A 188 -18.15 -0.94 11.41
CA SER A 188 -19.31 -0.66 10.57
C SER A 188 -18.87 -0.10 9.21
N VAL A 189 -19.71 -0.27 8.20
CA VAL A 189 -19.48 0.30 6.85
C VAL A 189 -19.25 1.82 6.94
N ALA A 190 -19.99 2.52 7.79
CA ALA A 190 -19.83 3.96 7.98
C ALA A 190 -18.43 4.33 8.50
N GLN A 191 -17.87 3.57 9.44
CA GLN A 191 -16.51 3.79 9.96
C GLN A 191 -15.44 3.52 8.91
N ILE A 192 -15.63 2.51 8.06
CA ILE A 192 -14.70 2.21 6.95
C ILE A 192 -14.72 3.35 5.92
N CYS A 193 -15.90 3.84 5.55
CA CYS A 193 -16.04 4.98 4.63
C CYS A 193 -15.41 6.26 5.19
N GLU A 194 -15.65 6.56 6.46
CA GLU A 194 -15.08 7.73 7.13
C GLU A 194 -13.55 7.65 7.21
N THR A 195 -13.01 6.49 7.62
CA THR A 195 -11.56 6.27 7.72
C THR A 195 -10.89 6.32 6.34
N SER A 196 -11.55 5.79 5.30
CA SER A 196 -11.11 5.88 3.92
C SER A 196 -10.98 7.34 3.47
N ALA A 197 -11.99 8.14 3.74
CA ALA A 197 -12.00 9.56 3.41
C ALA A 197 -10.88 10.33 4.14
N PHE A 198 -10.66 10.06 5.42
CA PHE A 198 -9.56 10.68 6.18
C PHE A 198 -8.18 10.25 5.67
N ALA A 199 -8.00 8.98 5.33
CA ALA A 199 -6.76 8.50 4.73
C ALA A 199 -6.46 9.22 3.41
N ILE A 200 -7.47 9.43 2.56
CA ILE A 200 -7.32 10.15 1.29
C ILE A 200 -6.96 11.62 1.53
N ILE A 201 -7.62 12.29 2.46
CA ILE A 201 -7.30 13.68 2.82
C ILE A 201 -5.85 13.79 3.33
N GLN A 202 -5.40 12.85 4.16
CA GLN A 202 -4.03 12.84 4.67
C GLN A 202 -3.00 12.64 3.55
N LEU A 203 -3.36 11.82 2.55
CA LEU A 203 -2.52 11.56 1.38
C LEU A 203 -2.66 12.64 0.29
N ALA A 204 -3.64 13.54 0.37
CA ALA A 204 -3.92 14.58 -0.65
C ALA A 204 -2.70 15.35 -1.15
N PRO A 205 -1.75 15.79 -0.29
CA PRO A 205 -0.53 16.44 -0.77
C PRO A 205 0.32 15.55 -1.68
N LEU A 206 0.39 14.24 -1.38
CA LEU A 206 1.15 13.27 -2.15
C LEU A 206 0.53 12.99 -3.53
N PHE A 207 -0.79 13.11 -3.67
CA PHE A 207 -1.45 13.01 -4.98
C PHE A 207 -0.99 14.06 -5.98
N ILE A 208 -0.45 15.20 -5.52
CA ILE A 208 0.12 16.23 -6.39
C ILE A 208 1.64 16.11 -6.46
N ILE A 209 2.29 15.89 -5.31
CA ILE A 209 3.75 15.84 -5.22
C ILE A 209 4.32 14.65 -6.01
N LEU A 210 3.72 13.46 -5.93
CA LEU A 210 4.27 12.27 -6.55
C LEU A 210 4.17 12.30 -8.08
N PRO A 211 3.02 12.66 -8.72
CA PRO A 211 2.98 12.89 -10.16
C PRO A 211 3.97 13.94 -10.62
N PHE A 212 4.16 15.02 -9.85
CA PHE A 212 5.16 16.04 -10.16
C PHE A 212 6.58 15.46 -10.13
N ILE A 213 6.93 14.66 -9.12
CA ILE A 213 8.22 13.98 -9.04
C ILE A 213 8.40 13.01 -10.23
N ILE A 214 7.39 12.20 -10.56
CA ILE A 214 7.45 11.26 -11.68
C ILE A 214 7.68 12.00 -13.01
N LEU A 215 6.93 13.06 -13.26
CA LEU A 215 7.05 13.87 -14.48
C LEU A 215 8.42 14.56 -14.55
N THR A 216 8.88 15.15 -13.45
CA THR A 216 10.20 15.84 -13.41
C THR A 216 11.38 14.87 -13.48
N LEU A 217 11.26 13.65 -12.96
CA LEU A 217 12.26 12.61 -13.16
C LEU A 217 12.33 12.15 -14.62
N THR A 218 11.20 12.22 -15.34
CA THR A 218 11.11 11.82 -16.75
C THR A 218 11.61 12.93 -17.69
N ASP A 219 11.18 14.17 -17.48
CA ASP A 219 11.66 15.36 -18.19
C ASP A 219 11.83 16.55 -17.23
N LYS A 220 13.10 16.92 -17.02
CA LYS A 220 13.50 17.97 -16.08
C LYS A 220 13.33 19.40 -16.61
N HIS A 221 13.16 19.57 -17.92
CA HIS A 221 13.23 20.90 -18.53
C HIS A 221 11.91 21.67 -18.47
N ASN A 222 10.78 20.95 -18.41
CA ASN A 222 9.45 21.52 -18.51
C ASN A 222 8.70 21.55 -17.16
N LEU A 223 9.31 22.16 -16.13
CA LEU A 223 8.79 22.16 -14.76
C LEU A 223 7.36 22.74 -14.64
N VAL A 224 7.05 23.82 -15.38
CA VAL A 224 5.73 24.46 -15.35
C VAL A 224 4.66 23.53 -15.91
N LYS A 225 4.94 22.92 -17.07
CA LYS A 225 4.06 21.91 -17.68
C LYS A 225 3.84 20.73 -16.73
N ASN A 226 4.92 20.22 -16.13
CA ASN A 226 4.85 19.12 -15.18
C ASN A 226 4.01 19.44 -13.95
N LEU A 227 4.14 20.66 -13.42
CA LEU A 227 3.32 21.14 -12.30
C LEU A 227 1.85 21.21 -12.67
N ILE A 228 1.52 21.75 -13.85
CA ILE A 228 0.13 21.83 -14.33
C ILE A 228 -0.47 20.43 -14.46
N ILE A 229 0.23 19.49 -15.10
CA ILE A 229 -0.24 18.11 -15.26
C ILE A 229 -0.40 17.44 -13.89
N ALA A 230 0.57 17.61 -12.98
CA ALA A 230 0.51 17.03 -11.65
C ALA A 230 -0.64 17.57 -10.81
N LEU A 231 -0.95 18.87 -10.93
CA LEU A 231 -2.12 19.48 -10.29
C LEU A 231 -3.42 18.89 -10.86
N TRP A 232 -3.52 18.78 -12.18
CA TRP A 232 -4.69 18.18 -12.83
C TRP A 232 -4.92 16.73 -12.39
N VAL A 233 -3.90 15.89 -12.53
CA VAL A 233 -3.98 14.48 -12.16
C VAL A 233 -4.22 14.34 -10.66
N GLY A 234 -3.49 15.07 -9.83
CA GLY A 234 -3.61 14.99 -8.38
C GLY A 234 -4.98 15.43 -7.86
N VAL A 235 -5.51 16.55 -8.33
CA VAL A 235 -6.84 17.04 -7.91
C VAL A 235 -7.93 16.06 -8.36
N ILE A 236 -7.88 15.57 -9.60
CA ILE A 236 -8.86 14.59 -10.08
C ILE A 236 -8.75 13.30 -9.26
N SER A 237 -7.54 12.79 -9.00
CA SER A 237 -7.34 11.61 -8.16
C SER A 237 -7.92 11.81 -6.76
N VAL A 238 -7.61 12.93 -6.08
CA VAL A 238 -8.15 13.21 -4.73
C VAL A 238 -9.67 13.26 -4.75
N VAL A 239 -10.28 13.98 -5.69
CA VAL A 239 -11.74 14.13 -5.76
C VAL A 239 -12.41 12.79 -6.02
N VAL A 240 -11.97 12.07 -7.06
CA VAL A 240 -12.57 10.78 -7.42
C VAL A 240 -12.39 9.76 -6.30
N GLN A 241 -11.18 9.64 -5.75
CA GLN A 241 -10.92 8.72 -4.65
C GLN A 241 -11.71 9.09 -3.40
N PHE A 242 -11.81 10.37 -3.05
CA PHE A 242 -12.59 10.80 -1.90
C PHE A 242 -14.07 10.45 -2.05
N VAL A 243 -14.65 10.71 -3.23
CA VAL A 243 -16.04 10.35 -3.52
C VAL A 243 -16.24 8.83 -3.43
N CYS A 244 -15.35 8.04 -4.04
CA CYS A 244 -15.42 6.58 -3.97
C CYS A 244 -15.25 6.07 -2.53
N GLY A 245 -14.22 6.53 -1.81
CA GLY A 245 -13.92 6.12 -0.44
C GLY A 245 -15.03 6.47 0.55
N TYR A 246 -15.66 7.65 0.39
CA TYR A 246 -16.72 8.10 1.28
C TYR A 246 -18.07 7.44 1.01
N TYR A 247 -18.43 7.17 -0.26
CA TYR A 247 -19.75 6.65 -0.62
C TYR A 247 -19.80 5.16 -0.91
N LEU A 248 -18.71 4.57 -1.41
CA LEU A 248 -18.66 3.18 -1.86
C LEU A 248 -17.83 2.28 -0.94
N GLY A 249 -16.88 2.84 -0.18
CA GLY A 249 -16.00 2.11 0.72
C GLY A 249 -14.54 2.03 0.24
N SER A 250 -13.70 1.34 1.02
CA SER A 250 -12.26 1.23 0.80
C SER A 250 -11.85 0.37 -0.41
N GLU A 251 -12.79 -0.37 -0.98
CA GLU A 251 -12.57 -1.35 -2.05
C GLU A 251 -12.33 -0.72 -3.44
N THR A 252 -12.76 0.53 -3.60
CA THR A 252 -12.89 1.24 -4.88
C THR A 252 -11.92 2.42 -5.14
N PRO A 253 -11.18 2.99 -4.18
CA PRO A 253 -10.33 4.16 -4.45
C PRO A 253 -9.02 3.91 -5.22
N ALA A 254 -8.49 2.68 -5.26
CA ALA A 254 -7.18 2.40 -5.86
C ALA A 254 -7.15 2.53 -7.39
#